data_AF-A0A392MNB5-F1
#
_entry.id   AF-A0A392MNB5-F1
#
_cell.length_a   1.000
_cell.length_b   1.000
_cell.length_c   1.000
_cell.angle_alpha   90.00
_cell.angle_beta   90.00
_cell.angle_gamma   90.00
#
_symmetry.space_group_name_H-M   'P 1'
#
loop_
_entity.id
_entity.type
_entity.pdbx_description
1 polymer ?
#
loop_
_entity_poly.entity_id
_entity_poly.type
_entity_poly.pdbx_seq_one_letter_code
_entity_poly.pdbx_strand_id
1 'polypeptide(L)'
;MAEQPLKKVVLVGIGEMGASISNVGAFTDVHGVKNMLTSVHGMRPEDIVIMFDDFDTPADKNKSCYPTAQHVHDNVVHAYESTRINGGDVMLYMSCHGTRRELDLQ
;
A
#
# COMPACT_ATOMS: atom_id res chain seq x y z
N MET A 1 -15.94 -16.10 22.64
CA MET A 1 -15.36 -14.78 22.30
C MET A 1 -15.64 -14.56 20.82
N ALA A 2 -16.29 -13.47 20.43
CA ALA A 2 -16.49 -13.18 19.01
C ALA A 2 -15.12 -12.84 18.40
N GLU A 3 -14.68 -13.58 17.38
CA GLU A 3 -13.48 -13.23 16.62
C GLU A 3 -13.68 -11.84 16.01
N GLN A 4 -12.72 -10.94 16.19
CA GLN A 4 -12.78 -9.64 15.55
C GLN A 4 -12.64 -9.82 14.03
N PRO A 5 -13.38 -9.03 13.21
CA PRO A 5 -13.24 -9.10 11.76
C PRO A 5 -11.78 -8.87 11.35
N LEU A 6 -11.27 -9.71 10.45
CA LEU A 6 -9.90 -9.59 9.95
C LEU A 6 -9.76 -8.28 9.16
N LYS A 7 -8.77 -7.47 9.49
CA LYS A 7 -8.48 -6.22 8.76
C LYS A 7 -7.16 -6.38 8.02
N LYS A 8 -7.11 -5.99 6.75
CA LYS A 8 -5.88 -5.92 5.97
C LYS A 8 -5.69 -4.54 5.36
N VAL A 9 -4.46 -4.06 5.34
CA VAL A 9 -4.12 -2.75 4.79
C VAL A 9 -3.01 -2.90 3.76
N VAL A 10 -3.15 -2.22 2.63
CA VAL A 10 -2.09 -2.01 1.64
C VAL A 10 -1.74 -0.53 1.62
N LEU A 11 -0.48 -0.19 1.94
CA LEU A 11 0.05 1.17 1.91
C LEU A 11 1.05 1.30 0.76
N VAL A 12 0.86 2.30 -0.10
CA VAL A 12 1.68 2.52 -1.28
C VAL A 12 2.23 3.94 -1.25
N GLY A 13 3.55 4.09 -1.29
CA GLY A 13 4.24 5.37 -1.44
C GLY A 13 5.04 5.36 -2.73
N ILE A 14 4.77 6.32 -3.62
CA ILE A 14 5.51 6.50 -4.87
C ILE A 14 6.06 7.92 -4.88
N GLY A 15 7.36 8.03 -4.61
CA GLY A 15 8.09 9.30 -4.57
C GLY A 15 8.89 9.58 -5.84
N GLU A 16 8.84 8.73 -6.86
CA GLU A 16 9.56 8.86 -8.14
C GLU A 16 11.03 9.25 -7.94
N MET A 17 11.70 8.52 -7.04
CA MET A 17 13.06 8.82 -6.62
C MET A 17 14.03 8.78 -7.81
N GLY A 18 14.69 9.90 -8.08
CA GLY A 18 15.61 10.06 -9.22
C GLY A 18 14.99 10.65 -10.49
N ALA A 19 13.67 10.86 -10.53
CA ALA A 19 13.01 11.64 -11.58
C ALA A 19 13.09 13.15 -11.29
N SER A 20 12.91 13.99 -12.31
CA SER A 20 12.87 15.45 -12.14
C SER A 20 11.68 15.93 -11.29
N ILE A 21 10.70 15.05 -11.05
CA ILE A 21 9.48 15.31 -10.29
C ILE A 21 9.43 14.53 -8.98
N SER A 22 10.57 14.15 -8.40
CA SER A 22 10.60 13.39 -7.14
C SER A 22 9.76 14.05 -6.03
N ASN A 23 8.98 13.23 -5.32
CA ASN A 23 8.15 13.58 -4.18
C ASN A 23 8.52 12.74 -2.95
N VAL A 24 9.49 13.23 -2.17
CA VAL A 24 9.94 12.56 -0.93
C VAL A 24 8.83 12.53 0.15
N GLY A 25 7.80 13.37 0.03
CA GLY A 25 6.66 13.40 0.95
C GLY A 25 5.86 12.11 0.97
N ALA A 26 5.80 11.38 -0.15
CA ALA A 26 5.03 10.14 -0.29
C ALA A 26 5.44 9.07 0.73
N PHE A 27 6.73 8.94 1.01
CA PHE A 27 7.25 8.00 2.01
C PHE A 27 6.84 8.41 3.42
N THR A 28 6.96 9.71 3.72
CA THR A 28 6.62 10.27 5.04
C THR A 28 5.15 10.05 5.35
N ASP A 29 4.26 10.27 4.37
CA ASP A 29 2.83 10.07 4.50
C ASP A 29 2.49 8.62 4.85
N VAL A 30 3.04 7.66 4.10
CA VAL A 30 2.82 6.22 4.34
C VAL A 30 3.31 5.79 5.72
N HIS A 31 4.48 6.26 6.14
CA HIS A 31 4.99 5.98 7.48
C HIS A 31 4.10 6.59 8.57
N GLY A 32 3.57 7.80 8.36
CA GLY A 32 2.60 8.41 9.24
C GLY A 32 1.33 7.57 9.39
N VAL A 33 0.77 7.11 8.27
CA VAL A 33 -0.43 6.25 8.26
C VAL A 33 -0.14 4.90 8.92
N LYS A 34 1.00 4.26 8.62
CA LYS A 34 1.43 3.03 9.28
C LYS A 34 1.46 3.19 10.80
N ASN A 35 2.10 4.26 11.28
CA ASN A 35 2.23 4.54 12.71
C ASN A 35 0.86 4.79 13.36
N MET A 36 -0.03 5.52 12.69
CA MET A 36 -1.40 5.69 13.16
C MET A 36 -2.14 4.35 13.28
N LEU A 37 -2.04 3.49 12.26
CA LEU A 37 -2.70 2.18 12.25
C LEU A 37 -2.17 1.25 13.36
N THR A 38 -0.87 1.22 13.58
CA THR A 38 -0.28 0.35 14.62
C THR A 38 -0.47 0.92 16.03
N SER A 39 -0.18 2.21 16.23
CA SER A 39 -0.18 2.83 17.56
C SER A 39 -1.56 3.24 18.06
N VAL A 40 -2.45 3.70 17.19
CA VAL A 40 -3.79 4.18 17.58
C VAL A 40 -4.85 3.10 17.38
N HIS A 41 -4.80 2.40 16.25
CA HIS A 41 -5.80 1.37 15.92
C HIS A 41 -5.42 -0.04 16.34
N GLY A 42 -4.24 -0.22 16.94
CA GLY A 42 -3.77 -1.52 17.44
C GLY A 42 -3.60 -2.58 16.35
N MET A 43 -3.43 -2.15 15.10
CA MET A 43 -3.30 -3.07 13.98
C MET A 43 -1.96 -3.77 14.03
N ARG A 44 -1.97 -5.09 13.79
CA ARG A 44 -0.74 -5.88 13.82
C ARG A 44 0.09 -5.58 12.58
N PRO A 45 1.43 -5.44 12.70
CA PRO A 45 2.29 -5.16 11.55
C PRO A 45 2.15 -6.16 10.39
N GLU A 46 1.88 -7.44 10.67
CA GLU A 46 1.68 -8.48 9.67
C GLU A 46 0.37 -8.36 8.85
N ASP A 47 -0.55 -7.49 9.30
CA ASP A 47 -1.77 -7.17 8.56
C ASP A 47 -1.60 -5.96 7.63
N ILE A 48 -0.42 -5.34 7.63
CA ILE A 48 -0.10 -4.14 6.85
C ILE A 48 1.00 -4.48 5.83
N VAL A 49 0.64 -4.42 4.55
CA VAL A 49 1.61 -4.49 3.43
C VAL A 49 2.04 -3.08 3.07
N ILE A 50 3.34 -2.86 2.87
CA ILE A 50 3.90 -1.56 2.51
C ILE A 50 4.74 -1.69 1.25
N MET A 51 4.54 -0.78 0.30
CA MET A 51 5.21 -0.76 -1.00
C MET A 51 5.79 0.63 -1.26
N PHE A 52 7.03 0.67 -1.73
CA PHE A 52 7.83 1.89 -1.93
C PHE A 52 8.70 1.77 -3.18
N ASP A 53 8.97 2.90 -3.83
CA ASP A 53 9.87 3.03 -4.98
C ASP A 53 11.22 3.67 -4.60
N ASP A 54 11.75 3.32 -3.43
CA ASP A 54 13.03 3.85 -2.93
C ASP A 54 14.24 3.26 -3.68
N PHE A 55 15.36 3.99 -3.68
CA PHE A 55 16.65 3.65 -4.33
C PHE A 55 17.18 2.28 -3.94
N ASP A 56 16.93 1.86 -2.69
CA ASP A 56 17.40 0.60 -2.11
C ASP A 56 16.34 -0.50 -2.10
N THR A 57 15.16 -0.27 -2.69
CA THR A 57 14.14 -1.34 -2.82
C THR A 57 14.73 -2.40 -3.74
N PRO A 58 15.20 -3.56 -3.21
CA PRO A 58 15.86 -4.52 -4.07
C PRO A 58 14.83 -4.99 -5.09
N ALA A 59 15.24 -5.26 -6.33
CA ALA A 59 14.41 -5.98 -7.29
C ALA A 59 14.04 -7.41 -6.82
N ASP A 60 14.40 -7.78 -5.59
CA ASP A 60 14.08 -9.03 -4.92
C ASP A 60 12.61 -9.03 -4.49
N LYS A 61 11.84 -9.94 -5.10
CA LYS A 61 10.38 -10.05 -5.04
C LYS A 61 9.82 -10.40 -3.66
N ASN A 62 10.68 -10.58 -2.66
CA ASN A 62 10.32 -11.26 -1.41
C ASN A 62 10.41 -10.41 -0.13
N LYS A 63 10.81 -9.13 -0.17
CA LYS A 63 10.93 -8.32 1.07
C LYS A 63 10.41 -6.87 1.02
N SER A 64 10.32 -6.28 -0.16
CA SER A 64 9.65 -4.99 -0.40
C SER A 64 9.48 -4.89 -1.91
N CYS A 65 8.25 -4.89 -2.41
CA CYS A 65 8.04 -4.87 -3.85
C CYS A 65 7.88 -3.43 -4.34
N TYR A 66 8.56 -3.14 -5.45
CA TYR A 66 8.35 -1.91 -6.21
C TYR A 66 6.86 -1.77 -6.57
N PRO A 67 6.23 -0.61 -6.38
CA PRO A 67 4.79 -0.41 -6.51
C PRO A 67 4.34 -0.30 -7.98
N THR A 68 4.61 -1.33 -8.77
CA THR A 68 4.03 -1.46 -10.12
C THR A 68 2.52 -1.66 -10.02
N ALA A 69 1.77 -1.28 -11.06
CA ALA A 69 0.32 -1.49 -11.11
C ALA A 69 -0.07 -2.95 -10.82
N GLN A 70 0.68 -3.91 -11.37
CA GLN A 70 0.45 -5.33 -11.12
C GLN A 70 0.69 -5.72 -9.67
N HIS A 71 1.79 -5.27 -9.05
CA HIS A 71 2.07 -5.61 -7.66
C HIS A 71 1.06 -4.99 -6.69
N VAL A 72 0.62 -3.75 -6.94
CA VAL A 72 -0.44 -3.12 -6.13
C VAL A 72 -1.74 -3.90 -6.27
N HIS A 73 -2.13 -4.24 -7.49
CA HIS A 73 -3.31 -5.06 -7.77
C HIS A 73 -3.25 -6.39 -7.03
N ASP A 74 -2.15 -7.14 -7.15
CA ASP A 74 -2.01 -8.48 -6.55
C ASP A 74 -2.09 -8.44 -5.02
N ASN A 75 -1.48 -7.43 -4.38
CA ASN A 75 -1.56 -7.27 -2.93
C ASN A 75 -2.96 -6.87 -2.45
N VAL A 76 -3.67 -6.02 -3.19
CA VAL A 76 -5.05 -5.64 -2.88
C VAL A 76 -6.00 -6.84 -3.02
N VAL A 77 -5.87 -7.60 -4.12
CA VAL A 77 -6.65 -8.82 -4.33
C VAL A 77 -6.34 -9.84 -3.24
N HIS A 78 -5.06 -10.06 -2.91
CA HIS A 78 -4.69 -10.98 -1.84
C HIS A 78 -5.26 -10.56 -0.47
N ALA A 79 -5.19 -9.27 -0.14
CA ALA A 79 -5.79 -8.73 1.07
C ALA A 79 -7.31 -9.01 1.11
N TYR A 80 -8.02 -8.72 0.02
CA TYR A 80 -9.45 -8.98 -0.13
C TYR A 80 -9.80 -10.46 0.00
N GLU A 81 -9.09 -11.34 -0.70
CA GLU A 81 -9.33 -12.78 -0.65
C GLU A 81 -9.11 -13.34 0.76
N SER A 82 -8.14 -12.79 1.51
CA SER A 82 -7.87 -13.21 2.88
C SER A 82 -8.93 -12.76 3.89
N THR A 83 -9.64 -11.65 3.63
CA THR A 83 -10.64 -11.08 4.56
C THR A 83 -12.07 -11.46 4.22
N ARG A 84 -12.39 -11.75 2.95
CA ARG A 84 -13.77 -11.92 2.46
C ARG A 84 -14.56 -13.04 3.14
N ILE A 85 -13.91 -14.13 3.55
CA ILE A 85 -14.58 -15.30 4.16
C ILE A 85 -15.11 -14.97 5.56
N ASN A 86 -14.45 -14.06 6.28
CA ASN A 86 -14.75 -13.72 7.67
C ASN A 86 -15.42 -12.35 7.81
N GLY A 87 -15.94 -11.78 6.72
CA GLY A 87 -16.54 -10.43 6.73
C GLY A 87 -15.57 -9.33 7.15
N GLY A 88 -14.28 -9.51 6.82
CA GLY A 88 -13.23 -8.56 7.15
C GLY A 88 -13.14 -7.37 6.18
N ASP A 89 -12.38 -6.35 6.58
CA ASP A 89 -12.23 -5.09 5.83
C ASP A 89 -10.85 -5.00 5.15
N VAL A 90 -10.82 -4.34 3.99
CA VAL A 90 -9.59 -3.95 3.30
C VAL A 90 -9.49 -2.44 3.18
N MET A 91 -8.31 -1.91 3.46
CA MET A 91 -7.97 -0.51 3.21
C MET A 91 -6.79 -0.43 2.24
N LEU A 92 -6.92 0.44 1.24
CA LEU A 92 -5.83 0.85 0.36
C LEU A 92 -5.54 2.33 0.63
N TYR A 93 -4.27 2.66 0.89
CA TYR A 93 -3.79 4.03 0.96
C TYR A 93 -2.68 4.23 -0.07
N MET A 94 -2.77 5.31 -0.84
CA MET A 94 -1.75 5.66 -1.83
C MET A 94 -1.35 7.12 -1.64
N SER A 95 -0.05 7.37 -1.52
CA SER A 95 0.54 8.71 -1.68
C SER A 95 1.47 8.68 -2.89
N CYS A 96 1.10 9.41 -3.95
CA CYS A 96 1.80 9.42 -5.23
C CYS A 96 1.36 10.64 -6.05
N HIS A 97 2.02 10.88 -7.19
CA HIS A 97 1.55 11.85 -8.18
C HIS A 97 0.26 11.38 -8.85
N GLY A 98 -0.73 12.25 -8.89
CA GLY A 98 -1.92 12.08 -9.72
C GLY A 98 -1.71 12.75 -11.07
N THR A 99 -1.90 12.00 -12.16
CA THR A 99 -2.02 12.58 -13.49
C THR A 99 -3.41 12.33 -14.04
N ARG A 100 -3.96 13.32 -14.74
CA ARG A 100 -5.23 13.18 -15.46
C ARG A 100 -4.91 12.97 -16.92
N ARG A 101 -5.26 11.79 -17.45
CA ARG A 101 -5.34 11.56 -18.90
C ARG A 101 -6.79 11.56 -19.31
N GLU A 102 -7.08 12.16 -20.46
CA GLU A 102 -8.33 11.90 -21.17
C GLU A 102 -8.29 10.46 -21.67
N LEU A 103 -9.21 9.64 -21.19
CA LEU A 103 -9.43 8.30 -21.73
C LEU A 103 -10.27 8.48 -22.98
N ASP A 104 -9.64 8.36 -24.15
CA ASP A 104 -10.35 8.26 -25.40
C ASP A 104 -10.98 6.85 -25.44
N LEU A 105 -12.22 6.74 -24.98
CA LEU A 105 -13.03 5.54 -25.08
C LEU A 105 -13.50 5.42 -26.54
N GLN A 106 -12.61 4.94 -27.40
CA GLN A 106 -12.94 4.50 -28.76
C GLN A 106 -13.59 3.12 -28.75
#